data_AF-A0A3L7AAS8-F1
#
_entry.id   AF-A0A3L7AAS8-F1
#
_cell.length_a   1.000
_cell.length_b   1.000
_cell.length_c   1.000
_cell.angle_alpha   90.00
_cell.angle_beta   90.00
_cell.angle_gamma   90.00
#
_symmetry.space_group_name_H-M   'P 1'
#
loop_
_entity.id
_entity.type
_entity.pdbx_description
1 polymer ?
#
loop_
_entity_poly.entity_id
_entity_poly.type
_entity_poly.pdbx_seq_one_letter_code
_entity_poly.pdbx_strand_id
1 'polypeptide(L)' 'MKNFLIFLAGIAAGFVVAHEVNKTTRGRRFFTELDGRMREFGDIVADSYKLREAELREDSDVSTTTK' A
#
# COMPACT_ATOMS: atom_id res chain seq x y z
N MET A 1 16.53 0.55 22.97
CA MET A 1 17.08 -0.45 22.04
C MET A 1 16.33 -1.79 22.02
N LYS A 2 15.83 -2.33 23.16
CA LYS A 2 15.20 -3.66 23.19
C LYS A 2 13.95 -3.83 22.30
N ASN A 3 13.10 -2.81 22.23
CA ASN A 3 11.89 -2.85 21.40
C ASN A 3 12.22 -2.90 19.90
N PHE A 4 13.30 -2.23 19.49
CA PHE A 4 13.78 -2.28 18.11
C PHE A 4 14.30 -3.68 17.75
N LEU A 5 15.00 -4.34 18.68
CA LEU A 5 15.46 -5.72 18.47
C LEU A 5 14.30 -6.70 18.35
N ILE A 6 13.25 -6.54 19.15
CA ILE A 6 12.03 -7.38 19.05
C ILE A 6 11.30 -7.12 17.73
N PHE A 7 11.21 -5.86 17.31
CA PHE A 7 10.62 -5.51 16.01
C PHE A 7 11.41 -6.12 14.85
N LEU A 8 12.73 -6.00 14.87
CA LEU A 8 13.61 -6.57 13.85
C LEU A 8 13.54 -8.10 13.82
N ALA A 9 13.47 -8.73 15.00
CA ALA A 9 13.27 -10.17 15.11
C ALA A 9 11.91 -10.60 14.51
N GLY A 10 10.85 -9.83 14.73
CA GLY A 10 9.54 -10.06 14.13
C GLY A 10 9.57 -9.99 12.60
N ILE A 11 10.25 -8.96 12.05
CA ILE A 11 10.43 -8.83 10.59
C ILE A 11 11.20 -10.03 10.03
N ALA A 12 12.32 -10.40 10.66
CA ALA A 12 13.15 -11.52 10.22
C ALA A 12 12.35 -12.84 10.26
N ALA A 13 11.60 -13.09 11.33
CA ALA A 13 10.75 -14.27 11.45
C ALA A 13 9.67 -14.31 10.35
N GLY A 14 9.01 -13.17 10.07
CA GLY A 14 8.03 -13.08 9.00
C GLY A 14 8.63 -13.38 7.62
N PHE A 15 9.86 -12.93 7.37
CA PHE A 15 10.55 -13.17 6.10
C PHE A 15 10.88 -14.65 5.89
N VAL A 16 11.28 -15.36 6.95
CA VAL A 16 11.53 -16.80 6.90
C VAL A 16 10.24 -17.57 6.56
N VAL A 17 9.13 -17.22 7.20
CA VAL A 17 7.83 -17.83 6.90
C VAL A 17 7.42 -17.56 5.45
N ALA A 18 7.53 -16.31 4.98
CA ALA A 18 7.21 -15.95 3.61
C ALA A 18 8.07 -16.71 2.59
N HIS A 19 9.37 -16.88 2.87
CA HIS A 19 10.30 -17.65 2.04
C HIS A 19 9.89 -19.11 1.92
N GLU A 20 9.53 -19.75 3.04
CA GLU A 20 9.06 -21.14 3.04
C GLU A 20 7.72 -21.29 2.29
N VAL A 21 6.78 -20.36 2.52
CA VAL A 21 5.50 -20.35 1.78
C VAL A 21 5.74 -20.21 0.27
N ASN A 22 6.63 -19.31 -0.15
CA ASN A 22 6.96 -19.07 -1.56
C ASN A 22 7.60 -20.28 -2.27
N LYS A 23 8.31 -21.15 -1.55
CA LYS A 23 8.85 -22.40 -2.14
C LYS A 23 7.73 -23.35 -2.59
N THR A 24 6.56 -23.28 -1.96
CA THR A 24 5.42 -24.14 -2.30
C THR A 24 4.59 -23.58 -3.47
N THR A 25 3.99 -24.47 -4.27
CA THR A 25 3.08 -24.07 -5.36
C THR A 25 1.82 -23.35 -4.83
N ARG A 26 1.33 -23.74 -3.65
CA ARG A 26 0.19 -23.09 -3.00
C ARG A 26 0.52 -21.67 -2.54
N GLY A 27 1.69 -21.46 -1.95
CA GLY A 27 2.13 -20.15 -1.52
C GLY A 27 2.34 -19.18 -2.67
N ARG A 28 2.92 -19.63 -3.80
CA ARG A 28 3.01 -18.80 -5.01
C ARG A 28 1.64 -18.32 -5.49
N ARG A 29 0.64 -19.22 -5.54
CA ARG A 29 -0.72 -18.84 -5.91
C ARG A 29 -1.33 -17.82 -4.96
N PHE A 30 -1.15 -18.01 -3.65
CA PHE A 30 -1.61 -17.06 -2.65
C PHE A 30 -0.98 -15.68 -2.84
N PHE A 31 0.34 -15.60 -3.04
CA PHE A 31 1.01 -14.32 -3.27
C PHE A 31 0.60 -13.66 -4.59
N THR A 32 0.36 -14.43 -5.66
CA THR A 32 -0.18 -13.90 -6.92
C THR A 32 -1.58 -13.30 -6.74
N GLU A 33 -2.45 -13.99 -6.00
CA GLU A 33 -3.79 -13.46 -5.70
C GLU A 33 -3.72 -12.21 -4.83
N LEU A 34 -2.84 -12.23 -3.82
CA LEU A 34 -2.62 -11.08 -2.94
C LEU A 34 -2.08 -9.87 -3.70
N ASP A 35 -1.12 -10.07 -4.61
CA ASP A 35 -0.56 -9.00 -5.45
C ASP A 35 -1.63 -8.33 -6.31
N GLY A 36 -2.54 -9.13 -6.91
CA GLY A 36 -3.67 -8.62 -7.67
C GLY A 36 -4.58 -7.72 -6.83
N ARG A 37 -4.94 -8.17 -5.62
CA ARG A 37 -5.77 -7.39 -4.69
C ARG A 37 -5.07 -6.11 -4.20
N MET A 38 -3.77 -6.18 -3.96
CA MET A 38 -2.97 -5.03 -3.52
C MET A 38 -2.86 -3.97 -4.62
N ARG A 39 -2.76 -4.38 -5.89
CA ARG A 39 -2.78 -3.47 -7.02
C ARG A 39 -4.12 -2.75 -7.14
N GLU A 40 -5.22 -3.49 -7.09
CA GLU A 40 -6.57 -2.93 -7.14
C GLU A 40 -6.80 -1.94 -5.99
N PHE A 41 -6.39 -2.31 -4.77
CA PHE A 41 -6.44 -1.40 -3.63
C PHE A 41 -5.60 -0.14 -3.86
N GLY A 42 -4.37 -0.29 -4.37
CA GLY A 42 -3.48 0.82 -4.67
C GLY A 42 -4.06 1.79 -5.70
N ASP A 43 -4.70 1.27 -6.74
CA ASP A 43 -5.36 2.06 -7.77
C ASP A 43 -6.54 2.86 -7.18
N ILE A 44 -7.37 2.21 -6.36
CA ILE A 44 -8.49 2.88 -5.66
C ILE A 44 -7.98 4.00 -4.74
N VAL A 45 -6.93 3.72 -3.96
CA VAL A 45 -6.33 4.71 -3.06
C VAL A 45 -5.73 5.86 -3.86
N ALA A 46 -4.98 5.58 -4.92
CA ALA A 46 -4.40 6.62 -5.78
C ALA A 46 -5.48 7.51 -6.39
N ASP A 47 -6.58 6.93 -6.86
CA ASP A 47 -7.71 7.69 -7.39
C ASP A 47 -8.37 8.56 -6.32
N SER A 48 -8.49 8.07 -5.08
CA SER A 48 -9.01 8.89 -3.97
C SER A 48 -8.13 10.11 -3.65
N TYR A 49 -6.80 10.02 -3.81
CA TYR A 49 -5.89 11.16 -3.66
C TYR A 49 -6.00 12.14 -4.83
N LYS A 50 -6.18 11.67 -6.06
CA LYS A 50 -6.40 12.54 -7.23
C LYS A 50 -7.70 13.34 -7.12
N LEU A 51 -8.78 12.75 -6.58
CA LEU A 51 -10.03 13.47 -6.34
C LEU A 51 -9.84 14.66 -5.39
N ARG A 52 -8.94 14.54 -4.41
CA ARG A 52 -8.62 15.62 -3.46
C ARG A 52 -7.82 16.74 -4.12
N GLU A 53 -6.89 16.42 -5.03
CA GLU A 53 -6.14 17.44 -5.78
C GLU A 53 -7.01 18.19 -6.80
N ALA A 54 -8.02 17.54 -7.38
CA ALA A 54 -8.99 18.19 -8.25
C ALA A 54 -9.87 19.19 -7.48
N GLU A 55 -10.34 18.81 -6.28
CA GLU A 55 -11.15 19.66 -5.40
C GLU A 55 -10.36 20.88 -4.91
N LEU A 56 -9.07 20.71 -4.57
CA LEU A 56 -8.20 21.82 -4.16
C LEU A 56 -7.84 22.79 -5.30
N ARG A 57 -7.80 22.32 -6.55
CA ARG A 57 -7.57 23.19 -7.72
C ARG A 57 -8.83 23.97 -8.11
N GLU A 58 -10.00 23.34 -8.02
CA GLU A 58 -11.29 23.99 -8.29
C GLU A 58 -11.56 25.14 -7.31
N ASP A 59 -11.26 24.95 -6.01
CA ASP A 59 -11.39 26.00 -4.99
C ASP A 59 -10.37 27.16 -5.20
N SER A 60 -9.20 26.86 -5.76
CA SER A 60 -8.18 27.87 -6.07
C SER A 60 -8.53 28.76 -7.27
N ASP A 61 -9.18 28.22 -8.30
CA ASP A 61 -9.60 28.98 -9.50
C ASP A 61 -10.85 29.85 -9.21
N VAL A 62 -11.78 29.36 -8.38
CA VAL A 62 -12.98 30.11 -7.97
C VAL A 62 -12.62 31.33 -7.11
N SER A 63 -11.58 31.23 -6.27
CA SER A 63 -11.12 32.35 -5.43
C SER A 63 -10.53 33.52 -6.22
N THR A 64 -9.92 33.28 -7.38
CA THR A 64 -9.30 34.33 -8.22
C THR A 64 -10.27 35.10 -9.13
N THR A 65 -11.51 34.62 -9.31
CA THR A 65 -12.50 35.28 -10.20
C THR A 65 -13.38 36.32 -9.47
N THR A 66 -13.26 36.46 -8.14
CA THR A 66 -14.05 37.42 -7.34
C THR A 66 -13.20 38.61 -6.83
N LYS A 67 -12.27 39.14 -7.62
CA LYS A 67 -11.56 40.39 -7.30
C LYS A 67 -11.62 41.40 -8.43
#